data_AF-A0A9X0J537-F1
#
_entry.id   AF-A0A9X0J537-F1
#
_cell.length_a   1.000
_cell.length_b   1.000
_cell.length_c   1.000
_cell.angle_alpha   90.00
_cell.angle_beta   90.00
_cell.angle_gamma   90.00
#
_symmetry.space_group_name_H-M   'P 1'
#
loop_
_entity.id
_entity.type
_entity.pdbx_description
1 polymer ?
#
loop_
_entity_poly.entity_id
_entity_poly.type
_entity_poly.pdbx_seq_one_letter_code
_entity_poly.pdbx_strand_id
1 'polypeptide(L)'
;MTIGEALLNLRKQLGLTQTEMAANVVSTSFYSKVERNIHDIGTNDLLQILNKHQINATYFFENLNERENISEDIMDRISVAFEQKSRDKLLKIKQEIDLLPNNRQTEYYKLQLQLTLEVYLPKAKEIPIELKNKLKQYILVNNNWNIHSLQIFRETMRIYDIEELNFLVGTILAKYSNPNILQSSLQECIGAICINYLDNCYEKNSTKLIQEVLTYISTINSKGSLLFIKLLGKYYGSVFQNDAATCQEITKGLKLAGYSDFVSMLPKV
;
A
#
# COMPACT_ATOMS: atom_id res chain seq x y z
N MET A 1 25.75 -4.57 -5.03
CA MET A 1 26.67 -3.96 -4.04
C MET A 1 26.52 -4.78 -2.77
N THR A 2 27.60 -5.09 -2.05
CA THR A 2 27.50 -5.85 -0.79
C THR A 2 27.17 -4.93 0.39
N ILE A 3 26.75 -5.51 1.52
CA ILE A 3 26.55 -4.78 2.79
C ILE A 3 27.84 -4.05 3.21
N GLY A 4 29.00 -4.69 3.08
CA GLY A 4 30.29 -4.09 3.39
C GLY A 4 30.61 -2.86 2.52
N GLU A 5 30.37 -2.96 1.21
CA GLU A 5 30.54 -1.84 0.28
C GLU A 5 29.57 -0.68 0.56
N ALA A 6 28.32 -0.98 0.89
CA ALA A 6 27.35 0.06 1.24
C ALA A 6 27.69 0.77 2.55
N LEU A 7 28.14 0.02 3.57
CA LEU A 7 28.63 0.60 4.82
C LEU A 7 29.85 1.50 4.58
N LEU A 8 30.78 1.08 3.72
CA LEU A 8 31.93 1.89 3.31
C LEU A 8 31.51 3.20 2.64
N ASN A 9 30.57 3.13 1.69
CA ASN A 9 30.07 4.31 0.98
C ASN A 9 29.35 5.27 1.92
N LEU A 10 28.45 4.75 2.75
CA LEU A 10 27.71 5.51 3.74
C LEU A 10 28.63 6.18 4.75
N ARG A 11 29.62 5.45 5.28
CA ARG A 11 30.63 6.00 6.19
C ARG A 11 31.36 7.18 5.55
N LYS A 12 31.80 7.05 4.30
CA LYS A 12 32.49 8.11 3.57
C LYS A 12 31.58 9.31 3.32
N GLN A 13 30.31 9.10 2.97
CA GLN A 13 29.32 10.17 2.80
C GLN A 13 29.11 10.96 4.11
N LEU A 14 29.14 10.28 5.24
CA LEU A 14 29.04 10.90 6.57
C LEU A 14 30.37 11.52 7.06
N GLY A 15 31.47 11.33 6.32
CA GLY A 15 32.79 11.84 6.70
C GLY A 15 33.40 11.15 7.93
N LEU A 16 32.95 9.93 8.26
CA LEU A 16 33.33 9.24 9.49
C LEU A 16 34.57 8.33 9.29
N THR A 17 35.36 8.19 10.35
CA THR A 17 36.36 7.15 10.48
C THR A 17 35.71 5.79 10.74
N GLN A 18 36.44 4.69 10.53
CA GLN A 18 35.95 3.34 10.82
C GLN A 18 35.59 3.17 12.31
N THR A 19 36.33 3.83 13.21
CA THR A 19 36.06 3.79 14.65
C THR A 19 34.76 4.52 15.01
N GLU A 20 34.56 5.72 14.46
CA GLU A 20 33.33 6.48 14.68
C GLU A 20 32.11 5.76 14.12
N MET A 21 32.24 5.20 12.92
CA MET A 21 31.15 4.45 12.29
C MET A 21 30.80 3.17 13.05
N ALA A 22 31.80 2.43 13.54
CA ALA A 22 31.58 1.23 14.35
C ALA A 22 30.89 1.54 15.70
N ALA A 23 30.98 2.77 16.20
CA ALA A 23 30.21 3.30 17.33
C ALA A 23 30.20 2.41 18.60
N ASN A 24 31.31 1.69 18.85
CA ASN A 24 31.45 0.67 19.90
C ASN A 24 30.44 -0.50 19.83
N VAL A 25 29.70 -0.64 18.72
CA VAL A 25 28.85 -1.81 18.45
C VAL A 25 29.73 -3.01 18.13
N VAL A 26 30.77 -2.78 17.32
CA VAL A 26 31.81 -3.76 16.99
C VAL A 26 33.19 -3.13 17.09
N SER A 27 34.24 -3.96 17.12
CA SER A 27 35.61 -3.44 17.09
C SER A 27 35.93 -2.79 15.75
N THR A 28 36.81 -1.78 15.76
CA THR A 28 37.25 -1.11 14.51
C THR A 28 37.89 -2.11 13.53
N SER A 29 38.65 -3.09 14.04
CA SER A 29 39.29 -4.12 13.22
C SER A 29 38.29 -5.06 12.57
N PHE A 30 37.21 -5.43 13.28
CA PHE A 30 36.11 -6.20 12.72
C PHE A 30 35.36 -5.40 11.65
N TYR A 31 34.98 -4.16 11.97
CA TYR A 31 34.29 -3.27 11.03
C TYR A 31 35.10 -3.05 9.74
N SER A 32 36.42 -2.85 9.85
CA SER A 32 37.33 -2.74 8.71
C SER A 32 37.36 -3.99 7.82
N LYS A 33 37.15 -5.17 8.40
CA LYS A 33 37.03 -6.43 7.64
C LYS A 33 35.66 -6.56 6.98
N VAL A 34 34.60 -6.07 7.62
CA VAL A 34 33.26 -5.99 7.02
C VAL A 34 33.27 -5.10 5.78
N GLU A 35 33.82 -3.89 5.85
CA GLU A 35 33.92 -2.97 4.69
C GLU A 35 34.71 -3.56 3.52
N ARG A 36 35.59 -4.53 3.79
CA ARG A 36 36.41 -5.23 2.79
C ARG A 36 35.81 -6.56 2.35
N ASN A 37 34.58 -6.88 2.76
CA ASN A 37 33.90 -8.15 2.48
C ASN A 37 34.68 -9.40 2.95
N ILE A 38 35.51 -9.25 3.99
CA ILE A 38 36.25 -10.36 4.61
C ILE A 38 35.39 -11.06 5.67
N HIS A 39 34.53 -10.31 6.33
CA HIS A 39 33.56 -10.82 7.30
C HIS A 39 32.18 -10.27 7.01
N ASP A 40 31.16 -11.09 7.25
CA ASP A 40 29.78 -10.62 7.31
C ASP A 40 29.52 -9.90 8.63
N ILE A 41 28.51 -9.03 8.62
CA ILE A 41 28.00 -8.38 9.83
C ILE A 41 26.64 -8.99 10.20
N GLY A 42 26.45 -9.29 11.48
CA GLY A 42 25.16 -9.74 11.97
C GLY A 42 24.09 -8.65 11.85
N THR A 43 22.84 -9.03 11.57
CA THR A 43 21.74 -8.07 11.40
C THR A 43 21.52 -7.18 12.62
N ASN A 44 21.70 -7.72 13.84
CA ASN A 44 21.57 -6.93 15.06
C ASN A 44 22.64 -5.83 15.14
N ASP A 45 23.89 -6.14 14.82
CA ASP A 45 24.99 -5.18 14.84
C ASP A 45 24.81 -4.13 13.74
N LEU A 46 24.39 -4.56 12.54
CA LEU A 46 24.06 -3.65 11.45
C LEU A 46 22.97 -2.65 11.86
N LEU A 47 21.84 -3.12 12.39
CA LEU A 47 20.75 -2.26 12.82
C LEU A 47 21.17 -1.32 13.97
N GLN A 48 21.99 -1.81 14.90
CA GLN A 48 22.53 -0.96 15.98
C GLN A 48 23.44 0.14 15.43
N ILE A 49 24.33 -0.16 14.48
CA ILE A 49 25.18 0.83 13.81
C ILE A 49 24.31 1.88 13.10
N LEU A 50 23.33 1.45 12.31
CA LEU A 50 22.43 2.37 11.60
C LEU A 50 21.67 3.28 12.58
N ASN A 51 21.13 2.70 13.67
CA ASN A 51 20.41 3.47 14.69
C ASN A 51 21.31 4.46 15.44
N LYS A 52 22.57 4.10 15.74
CA LYS A 52 23.53 5.00 16.40
C LYS A 52 23.79 6.27 15.59
N HIS A 53 23.74 6.16 14.27
CA HIS A 53 23.94 7.27 13.33
C HIS A 53 22.61 7.82 12.78
N GLN A 54 21.47 7.42 13.36
CA GLN A 54 20.11 7.86 12.95
C GLN A 54 19.81 7.61 11.47
N ILE A 55 20.38 6.54 10.91
CA ILE A 55 20.17 6.16 9.52
C ILE A 55 18.92 5.29 9.44
N ASN A 56 18.00 5.68 8.56
CA ASN A 56 16.83 4.88 8.24
C ASN A 56 17.28 3.57 7.55
N ALA A 57 16.89 2.42 8.10
CA ALA A 57 17.28 1.12 7.57
C ALA A 57 16.74 0.88 6.15
N THR A 58 15.51 1.33 5.85
CA THR A 58 14.94 1.25 4.49
C THR A 58 15.80 2.01 3.50
N TYR A 59 16.18 3.25 3.82
CA TYR A 59 17.09 4.05 2.98
C TYR A 59 18.41 3.31 2.73
N PHE A 60 19.00 2.70 3.75
CA PHE A 60 20.24 1.94 3.60
C PHE A 60 20.09 0.75 2.63
N PHE A 61 19.02 -0.02 2.76
CA PHE A 61 18.77 -1.19 1.90
C PHE A 61 18.33 -0.82 0.48
N GLU A 62 17.65 0.30 0.28
CA GLU A 62 17.34 0.81 -1.06
C GLU A 62 18.62 1.18 -1.83
N ASN A 63 19.54 1.89 -1.17
CA ASN A 63 20.83 2.25 -1.77
C ASN A 63 21.71 1.01 -2.06
N LEU A 64 21.60 -0.05 -1.24
CA LEU A 64 22.27 -1.33 -1.47
C LEU A 64 21.94 -1.95 -2.83
N ASN A 65 20.70 -1.74 -3.28
CA ASN A 65 20.12 -2.44 -4.41
C ASN A 65 20.11 -1.61 -5.70
N GLU A 66 20.78 -0.45 -5.77
CA GLU A 66 20.81 0.38 -6.99
C GLU A 66 21.37 -0.34 -8.25
N ARG A 67 22.04 -1.50 -8.09
CA ARG A 67 22.57 -2.32 -9.21
C ARG A 67 21.81 -3.60 -9.49
N GLU A 68 20.97 -4.07 -8.57
CA GLU A 68 20.10 -5.22 -8.77
C GLU A 68 18.69 -4.67 -8.76
N ASN A 69 18.02 -4.66 -9.91
CA ASN A 69 16.60 -4.27 -10.00
C ASN A 69 15.89 -4.87 -8.79
N ILE A 70 15.49 -4.03 -7.83
CA ILE A 70 14.58 -4.45 -6.77
C ILE A 70 13.47 -5.15 -7.55
N SER A 71 13.27 -6.44 -7.32
CA SER A 71 12.14 -7.13 -7.91
C SER A 71 10.94 -6.37 -7.39
N GLU A 72 10.36 -5.50 -8.23
CA GLU A 72 9.12 -4.82 -7.92
C GLU A 72 8.15 -5.88 -7.40
N ASP A 73 7.44 -5.57 -6.31
CA ASP A 73 6.46 -6.50 -5.78
C ASP A 73 5.50 -6.89 -6.91
N ILE A 74 5.14 -8.17 -6.97
CA ILE A 74 4.32 -8.69 -8.07
C ILE A 74 2.98 -7.93 -8.14
N MET A 75 2.43 -7.49 -7.01
CA MET A 75 1.22 -6.67 -7.00
C MET A 75 1.43 -5.30 -7.62
N ASP A 76 2.56 -4.64 -7.34
CA ASP A 76 2.88 -3.34 -7.95
C ASP A 76 3.00 -3.48 -9.47
N ARG A 77 3.64 -4.56 -9.95
CA ARG A 77 3.75 -4.87 -11.38
C ARG A 77 2.40 -5.14 -12.03
N ILE A 78 1.49 -5.84 -11.33
CA ILE A 78 0.11 -6.06 -11.79
C ILE A 78 -0.62 -4.72 -11.90
N SER A 79 -0.54 -3.87 -10.87
CA SER A 79 -1.17 -2.54 -10.83
C SER A 79 -0.68 -1.65 -11.96
N VAL A 80 0.63 -1.53 -12.15
CA VAL A 80 1.24 -0.74 -13.25
C VAL A 80 0.81 -1.27 -14.61
N ALA A 81 0.79 -2.60 -14.81
CA ALA A 81 0.34 -3.19 -16.06
C ALA A 81 -1.14 -2.93 -16.33
N PHE A 82 -1.99 -2.94 -15.29
CA PHE A 82 -3.40 -2.60 -15.39
C PHE A 82 -3.63 -1.11 -15.74
N GLU A 83 -2.93 -0.18 -15.08
CA GLU A 83 -2.99 1.25 -15.38
C GLU A 83 -2.60 1.55 -16.83
N GLN A 84 -1.57 0.87 -17.32
CA GLN A 84 -1.13 0.94 -18.71
C GLN A 84 -2.01 0.16 -19.69
N LYS A 85 -3.05 -0.52 -19.19
CA LYS A 85 -3.98 -1.39 -19.95
C LYS A 85 -3.23 -2.46 -20.77
N SER A 86 -2.10 -2.93 -20.26
CA SER A 86 -1.18 -3.82 -20.99
C SER A 86 -1.44 -5.28 -20.65
N ARG A 87 -2.27 -5.93 -21.48
CA ARG A 87 -2.52 -7.37 -21.37
C ARG A 87 -1.25 -8.20 -21.50
N ASP A 88 -0.35 -7.82 -22.39
CA ASP A 88 0.90 -8.56 -22.63
C ASP A 88 1.81 -8.55 -21.40
N LYS A 89 1.91 -7.42 -20.67
CA LYS A 89 2.65 -7.36 -19.41
C LYS A 89 2.04 -8.27 -18.35
N LEU A 90 0.71 -8.27 -18.21
CA LEU A 90 0.01 -9.17 -17.29
C LEU A 90 0.25 -10.65 -17.64
N LEU A 91 0.28 -11.01 -18.93
CA LEU A 91 0.58 -12.38 -19.36
C LEU A 91 2.03 -12.78 -19.10
N LYS A 92 2.99 -11.86 -19.20
CA LYS A 92 4.39 -12.12 -18.79
C LYS A 92 4.48 -12.35 -17.28
N ILE A 93 3.83 -11.51 -16.48
CA ILE A 93 3.73 -11.70 -15.03
C ILE A 93 3.12 -13.07 -14.70
N LYS A 94 2.10 -13.52 -15.46
CA LYS A 94 1.53 -14.87 -15.31
C LYS A 94 2.59 -15.96 -15.44
N GLN A 95 3.39 -15.90 -16.50
CA GLN A 95 4.43 -16.89 -16.77
C GLN A 95 5.46 -16.93 -15.65
N GLU A 96 5.84 -15.77 -15.11
CA GLU A 96 6.76 -15.69 -13.98
C GLU A 96 6.17 -16.28 -12.69
N ILE A 97 4.91 -15.96 -12.38
CA ILE A 97 4.20 -16.51 -11.22
C ILE A 97 4.08 -18.04 -11.31
N ASP A 98 3.89 -18.59 -12.52
CA ASP A 98 3.80 -20.04 -12.72
C ASP A 98 5.12 -20.78 -12.46
N LEU A 99 6.25 -20.08 -12.45
CA LEU A 99 7.56 -20.62 -12.07
C LEU A 99 7.85 -20.56 -10.56
N LEU A 100 7.05 -19.82 -9.79
CA LEU A 100 7.26 -19.67 -8.35
C LEU A 100 6.83 -20.93 -7.59
N PRO A 101 7.44 -21.20 -6.41
CA PRO A 101 7.00 -22.28 -5.53
C PRO A 101 5.50 -22.17 -5.21
N ASN A 102 4.79 -23.29 -5.27
CA ASN A 102 3.38 -23.32 -4.93
C ASN A 102 3.21 -23.12 -3.42
N ASN A 103 2.71 -21.94 -3.04
CA ASN A 103 2.42 -21.57 -1.66
C ASN A 103 1.25 -20.57 -1.66
N ARG A 104 0.78 -20.22 -0.46
CA ARG A 104 -0.35 -19.29 -0.28
C ARG A 104 -0.10 -17.93 -0.95
N GLN A 105 1.11 -17.37 -0.89
CA GLN A 105 1.40 -16.10 -1.52
C GLN A 105 1.32 -16.18 -3.06
N THR A 106 1.91 -17.23 -3.64
CA THR A 106 1.85 -17.48 -5.09
C THR A 106 0.42 -17.68 -5.57
N GLU A 107 -0.41 -18.42 -4.83
CA GLU A 107 -1.82 -18.59 -5.16
C GLU A 107 -2.59 -17.27 -5.05
N TYR A 108 -2.31 -16.42 -4.06
CA TYR A 108 -2.86 -15.06 -4.00
C TYR A 108 -2.53 -14.24 -5.25
N TYR A 109 -1.27 -14.24 -5.69
CA TYR A 109 -0.86 -13.55 -6.93
C TYR A 109 -1.60 -14.09 -8.16
N LYS A 110 -1.80 -15.41 -8.26
CA LYS A 110 -2.58 -16.02 -9.36
C LYS A 110 -4.03 -15.53 -9.37
N LEU A 111 -4.67 -15.47 -8.20
CA LEU A 111 -6.05 -14.98 -8.07
C LEU A 111 -6.18 -13.49 -8.42
N GLN A 112 -5.24 -12.66 -7.96
CA GLN A 112 -5.21 -11.22 -8.29
C GLN A 112 -4.97 -10.97 -9.78
N LEU A 113 -4.06 -11.74 -10.38
CA LEU A 113 -3.82 -11.65 -11.81
C LEU A 113 -5.02 -12.12 -12.63
N GLN A 114 -5.68 -13.20 -12.20
CA GLN A 114 -6.92 -13.68 -12.80
C GLN A 114 -8.01 -12.61 -12.73
N LEU A 115 -8.24 -12.03 -11.55
CA LEU A 115 -9.18 -10.94 -11.35
C LEU A 115 -8.89 -9.75 -12.28
N THR A 116 -7.62 -9.37 -12.40
CA THR A 116 -7.20 -8.26 -13.26
C THR A 116 -7.44 -8.56 -14.74
N LEU A 117 -7.03 -9.75 -15.21
CA LEU A 117 -7.12 -10.14 -16.62
C LEU A 117 -8.54 -10.43 -17.09
N GLU A 118 -9.36 -11.05 -16.24
CA GLU A 118 -10.68 -11.57 -16.62
C GLU A 118 -11.81 -10.60 -16.25
N VAL A 119 -11.60 -9.71 -15.27
CA VAL A 119 -12.62 -8.78 -14.79
C VAL A 119 -12.23 -7.34 -15.05
N TYR A 120 -11.15 -6.84 -14.43
CA TYR A 120 -10.88 -5.40 -14.40
C TYR A 120 -10.46 -4.84 -15.76
N LEU A 121 -9.54 -5.52 -16.44
CA LEU A 121 -9.06 -5.09 -17.76
C LEU A 121 -10.18 -5.10 -18.83
N PRO A 122 -10.97 -6.18 -19.01
CA PRO A 122 -12.07 -6.21 -19.97
C PRO A 122 -13.33 -5.47 -19.50
N LYS A 123 -13.38 -5.01 -18.24
CA LYS A 123 -14.57 -4.44 -17.59
C LYS A 123 -15.76 -5.41 -17.63
N ALA A 124 -15.53 -6.65 -17.19
CA ALA A 124 -16.59 -7.65 -17.11
C ALA A 124 -17.72 -7.17 -16.19
N LYS A 125 -18.97 -7.55 -16.52
CA LYS A 125 -20.15 -7.16 -15.74
C LYS A 125 -20.17 -7.77 -14.35
N GLU A 126 -19.64 -8.98 -14.22
CA GLU A 126 -19.67 -9.77 -12.99
C GLU A 126 -18.33 -10.43 -12.73
N ILE A 127 -18.08 -10.73 -11.46
CA ILE A 127 -16.90 -11.47 -10.99
C ILE A 127 -17.32 -12.92 -10.80
N PRO A 128 -16.64 -13.92 -11.40
CA PRO A 128 -16.97 -15.33 -11.21
C PRO A 128 -17.06 -15.71 -9.73
N ILE A 129 -18.12 -16.44 -9.36
CA ILE A 129 -18.40 -16.78 -7.95
C ILE A 129 -17.27 -17.59 -7.30
N GLU A 130 -16.64 -18.51 -8.05
CA GLU A 130 -15.47 -19.25 -7.56
C GLU A 130 -14.29 -18.34 -7.26
N LEU A 131 -14.02 -17.37 -8.14
CA LEU A 131 -12.94 -16.39 -7.93
C LEU A 131 -13.21 -15.52 -6.71
N LYS A 132 -14.44 -15.03 -6.56
CA LYS A 132 -14.91 -14.30 -5.36
C LYS A 132 -14.70 -15.13 -4.09
N ASN A 133 -15.13 -16.39 -4.09
CA ASN A 133 -15.03 -17.25 -2.91
C ASN A 133 -13.59 -17.57 -2.54
N LYS A 134 -12.72 -17.85 -3.52
CA LYS A 134 -11.28 -18.06 -3.27
C LYS A 134 -10.64 -16.81 -2.69
N LEU A 135 -10.85 -15.63 -3.29
CA LEU A 135 -10.31 -14.37 -2.77
C LEU A 135 -10.80 -14.06 -1.34
N LYS A 136 -12.06 -14.34 -1.03
CA LYS A 136 -12.60 -14.15 0.34
C LYS A 136 -11.88 -15.02 1.38
N GLN A 137 -11.52 -16.26 1.05
CA GLN A 137 -10.79 -17.14 1.98
C GLN A 137 -9.43 -16.55 2.40
N TYR A 138 -8.79 -15.78 1.52
CA TYR A 138 -7.50 -15.13 1.83
C TYR A 138 -7.61 -14.08 2.93
N ILE A 139 -8.74 -13.37 2.99
CA ILE A 139 -9.00 -12.34 4.01
C ILE A 139 -9.46 -12.98 5.31
N LEU A 140 -10.40 -13.94 5.24
CA LEU A 140 -11.02 -14.56 6.41
C LEU A 140 -10.03 -15.35 7.28
N VAL A 141 -9.05 -16.01 6.67
CA VAL A 141 -8.06 -16.81 7.41
C VAL A 141 -7.10 -15.92 8.23
N ASN A 142 -6.94 -14.65 7.86
CA ASN A 142 -6.06 -13.68 8.53
C ASN A 142 -6.84 -12.47 9.07
N ASN A 143 -8.08 -12.67 9.56
CA ASN A 143 -9.01 -11.61 10.01
C ASN A 143 -8.58 -10.84 11.27
N ASN A 144 -7.27 -10.73 11.48
CA ASN A 144 -6.66 -9.87 12.49
C ASN A 144 -6.44 -8.45 11.98
N TRP A 145 -6.91 -8.07 10.78
CA TRP A 145 -6.74 -6.73 10.18
C TRP A 145 -5.33 -6.15 10.38
N ASN A 146 -4.29 -6.86 9.96
CA ASN A 146 -2.94 -6.28 9.91
C ASN A 146 -2.77 -5.54 8.56
N ILE A 147 -1.65 -4.86 8.35
CA ILE A 147 -1.45 -4.08 7.12
C ILE A 147 -1.63 -4.92 5.85
N HIS A 148 -1.17 -6.17 5.85
CA HIS A 148 -1.33 -7.07 4.71
C HIS A 148 -2.79 -7.44 4.46
N SER A 149 -3.55 -7.84 5.49
CA SER A 149 -4.97 -8.17 5.28
C SER A 149 -5.83 -6.95 4.95
N LEU A 150 -5.47 -5.77 5.44
CA LEU A 150 -6.10 -4.50 5.03
C LEU A 150 -5.83 -4.17 3.57
N GLN A 151 -4.58 -4.31 3.10
CA GLN A 151 -4.22 -4.12 1.70
C GLN A 151 -5.01 -5.09 0.80
N ILE A 152 -5.02 -6.38 1.14
CA ILE A 152 -5.79 -7.38 0.38
C ILE A 152 -7.28 -7.02 0.35
N PHE A 153 -7.85 -6.61 1.48
CA PHE A 153 -9.26 -6.20 1.55
C PHE A 153 -9.54 -4.99 0.67
N ARG A 154 -8.71 -3.94 0.75
CA ARG A 154 -8.83 -2.72 -0.08
C ARG A 154 -8.91 -3.05 -1.57
N GLU A 155 -8.04 -3.94 -2.06
CA GLU A 155 -7.98 -4.31 -3.49
C GLU A 155 -9.15 -5.20 -3.92
N THR A 156 -9.83 -5.85 -2.98
CA THR A 156 -10.90 -6.82 -3.29
C THR A 156 -12.30 -6.35 -2.90
N MET A 157 -12.47 -5.13 -2.36
CA MET A 157 -13.77 -4.64 -1.85
C MET A 157 -14.94 -4.83 -2.85
N ARG A 158 -14.69 -4.67 -4.16
CA ARG A 158 -15.69 -4.84 -5.22
C ARG A 158 -16.27 -6.26 -5.31
N ILE A 159 -15.62 -7.28 -4.73
CA ILE A 159 -16.16 -8.65 -4.71
C ILE A 159 -17.28 -8.82 -3.68
N TYR A 160 -17.43 -7.92 -2.70
CA TYR A 160 -18.37 -8.06 -1.60
C TYR A 160 -19.71 -7.37 -1.89
N ASP A 161 -20.80 -7.93 -1.35
CA ASP A 161 -22.07 -7.19 -1.29
C ASP A 161 -22.00 -6.07 -0.23
N ILE A 162 -23.02 -5.22 -0.18
CA ILE A 162 -22.95 -4.02 0.67
C ILE A 162 -23.04 -4.37 2.16
N GLU A 163 -23.78 -5.41 2.51
CA GLU A 163 -23.94 -5.92 3.86
C GLU A 163 -22.63 -6.50 4.39
N GLU A 164 -21.95 -7.33 3.58
CA GLU A 164 -20.63 -7.87 3.85
C GLU A 164 -19.60 -6.75 4.03
N LEU A 165 -19.59 -5.76 3.11
CA LEU A 165 -18.70 -4.61 3.21
C LEU A 165 -18.94 -3.82 4.49
N ASN A 166 -20.20 -3.54 4.83
CA ASN A 166 -20.56 -2.81 6.03
C ASN A 166 -20.06 -3.52 7.30
N PHE A 167 -20.26 -4.84 7.37
CA PHE A 167 -19.75 -5.64 8.47
C PHE A 167 -18.22 -5.57 8.57
N LEU A 168 -17.51 -5.85 7.46
CA LEU A 168 -16.05 -5.89 7.46
C LEU A 168 -15.43 -4.52 7.78
N VAL A 169 -15.93 -3.45 7.16
CA VAL A 169 -15.48 -2.08 7.45
C VAL A 169 -15.75 -1.73 8.92
N GLY A 170 -16.92 -2.07 9.46
CA GLY A 170 -17.22 -1.87 10.88
C GLY A 170 -16.21 -2.57 11.81
N THR A 171 -15.81 -3.81 11.49
CA THR A 171 -14.77 -4.50 12.29
C THR A 171 -13.39 -3.84 12.20
N ILE A 172 -13.04 -3.27 11.05
CA ILE A 172 -11.78 -2.50 10.86
C ILE A 172 -11.84 -1.23 11.71
N LEU A 173 -12.92 -0.46 11.63
CA LEU A 173 -13.07 0.79 12.38
C LEU A 173 -13.13 0.55 13.90
N ALA A 174 -13.79 -0.53 14.34
CA ALA A 174 -13.80 -0.91 15.75
C ALA A 174 -12.39 -1.22 16.29
N LYS A 175 -11.59 -1.97 15.52
CA LYS A 175 -10.20 -2.26 15.89
C LYS A 175 -9.33 -1.00 15.90
N TYR A 176 -9.54 -0.12 14.93
CA TYR A 176 -8.72 1.06 14.68
C TYR A 176 -9.45 2.36 15.03
N SER A 177 -10.18 2.36 16.14
CA SER A 177 -11.14 3.41 16.52
C SER A 177 -10.52 4.80 16.73
N ASN A 178 -9.24 4.86 17.09
CA ASN A 178 -8.48 6.11 17.17
C ASN A 178 -7.46 6.18 16.03
N PRO A 179 -7.79 6.81 14.89
CA PRO A 179 -6.85 6.89 13.78
C PRO A 179 -5.58 7.63 14.15
N ASN A 180 -5.63 8.61 15.06
CA ASN A 180 -4.54 9.56 15.28
C ASN A 180 -3.28 9.00 15.94
N ILE A 181 -3.39 7.85 16.60
CA ILE A 181 -2.25 7.14 17.21
C ILE A 181 -1.59 6.14 16.24
N LEU A 182 -2.16 5.94 15.06
CA LEU A 182 -1.65 4.99 14.07
C LEU A 182 -0.48 5.57 13.28
N GLN A 183 0.39 4.68 12.81
CA GLN A 183 1.41 5.03 11.82
C GLN A 183 0.77 5.52 10.52
N SER A 184 1.42 6.45 9.83
CA SER A 184 0.84 7.13 8.64
C SER A 184 0.43 6.15 7.54
N SER A 185 1.24 5.13 7.25
CA SER A 185 0.90 4.09 6.24
C SER A 185 -0.38 3.33 6.57
N LEU A 186 -0.62 3.06 7.86
CA LEU A 186 -1.83 2.42 8.32
C LEU A 186 -3.04 3.37 8.28
N GLN A 187 -2.86 4.64 8.63
CA GLN A 187 -3.88 5.68 8.48
C GLN A 187 -4.31 5.82 7.01
N GLU A 188 -3.34 5.84 6.10
CA GLU A 188 -3.56 5.94 4.65
C GLU A 188 -4.32 4.72 4.11
N CYS A 189 -3.91 3.50 4.51
CA CYS A 189 -4.56 2.27 4.08
C CYS A 189 -6.02 2.20 4.54
N ILE A 190 -6.29 2.47 5.82
CA ILE A 190 -7.67 2.50 6.37
C ILE A 190 -8.48 3.64 5.75
N GLY A 191 -7.87 4.81 5.57
CA GLY A 191 -8.48 5.93 4.86
C GLY A 191 -8.90 5.57 3.45
N ALA A 192 -8.05 4.88 2.68
CA ALA A 192 -8.37 4.43 1.34
C ALA A 192 -9.51 3.40 1.32
N ILE A 193 -9.55 2.48 2.29
CA ILE A 193 -10.69 1.56 2.48
C ILE A 193 -11.97 2.34 2.73
N CYS A 194 -11.93 3.38 3.57
CA CYS A 194 -13.07 4.24 3.85
C CYS A 194 -13.57 4.93 2.57
N ILE A 195 -12.67 5.48 1.75
CA ILE A 195 -13.04 6.11 0.47
C ILE A 195 -13.66 5.09 -0.50
N ASN A 196 -13.05 3.92 -0.66
CA ASN A 196 -13.58 2.86 -1.51
C ASN A 196 -14.95 2.37 -1.02
N TYR A 197 -15.18 2.33 0.29
CA TYR A 197 -16.47 2.00 0.85
C TYR A 197 -17.54 3.04 0.49
N LEU A 198 -17.22 4.34 0.61
CA LEU A 198 -18.14 5.42 0.21
C LEU A 198 -18.48 5.35 -1.29
N ASP A 199 -17.52 5.00 -2.15
CA ASP A 199 -17.76 4.74 -3.57
C ASP A 199 -18.78 3.61 -3.78
N ASN A 200 -18.60 2.48 -3.09
CA ASN A 200 -19.54 1.36 -3.14
C ASN A 200 -20.93 1.76 -2.63
N CYS A 201 -21.02 2.58 -1.58
CA CYS A 201 -22.29 3.10 -1.08
C CYS A 201 -22.99 4.00 -2.10
N TYR A 202 -22.23 4.81 -2.85
CA TYR A 202 -22.77 5.63 -3.93
C TYR A 202 -23.32 4.76 -5.07
N GLU A 203 -22.51 3.82 -5.58
CA GLU A 203 -22.90 2.91 -6.68
C GLU A 203 -24.17 2.09 -6.33
N LYS A 204 -24.32 1.69 -5.06
CA LYS A 204 -25.44 0.86 -4.58
C LYS A 204 -26.56 1.67 -3.90
N ASN A 205 -26.54 3.01 -4.00
CA ASN A 205 -27.51 3.92 -3.39
C ASN A 205 -27.79 3.64 -1.88
N SER A 206 -26.73 3.31 -1.13
CA SER A 206 -26.78 2.86 0.26
C SER A 206 -26.38 3.96 1.24
N THR A 207 -27.01 5.13 1.12
CA THR A 207 -26.63 6.36 1.85
C THR A 207 -26.77 6.27 3.36
N LYS A 208 -27.56 5.32 3.88
CA LYS A 208 -27.75 5.13 5.34
C LYS A 208 -26.50 4.60 6.06
N LEU A 209 -25.52 4.06 5.33
CA LEU A 209 -24.35 3.40 5.89
C LEU A 209 -23.10 4.29 5.97
N ILE A 210 -23.17 5.51 5.45
CA ILE A 210 -21.97 6.36 5.24
C ILE A 210 -21.49 7.07 6.52
N GLN A 211 -22.36 7.22 7.52
CA GLN A 211 -22.13 8.15 8.63
C GLN A 211 -20.93 7.78 9.49
N GLU A 212 -20.77 6.50 9.82
CA GLU A 212 -19.65 6.02 10.63
C GLU A 212 -18.31 6.30 9.93
N VAL A 213 -18.25 6.02 8.62
CA VAL A 213 -17.05 6.20 7.79
C VAL A 213 -16.70 7.68 7.60
N LEU A 214 -17.69 8.54 7.33
CA LEU A 214 -17.46 9.99 7.23
C LEU A 214 -16.98 10.58 8.57
N THR A 215 -17.56 10.11 9.68
CA THR A 215 -17.12 10.50 11.02
C THR A 215 -15.67 10.08 11.25
N TYR A 216 -15.32 8.83 10.93
CA TYR A 216 -13.95 8.33 11.04
C TYR A 216 -12.96 9.21 10.27
N ILE A 217 -13.20 9.48 8.98
CA ILE A 217 -12.32 10.32 8.15
C ILE A 217 -12.16 11.72 8.74
N SER A 218 -13.23 12.30 9.30
CA SER A 218 -13.18 13.63 9.91
C SER A 218 -12.22 13.71 11.11
N THR A 219 -12.06 12.61 11.85
CA THR A 219 -11.18 12.53 13.03
C THR A 219 -9.70 12.34 12.69
N ILE A 220 -9.36 11.97 11.45
CA ILE A 220 -7.99 11.79 11.00
C ILE A 220 -7.23 13.12 11.02
N ASN A 221 -6.07 13.17 11.65
CA ASN A 221 -5.20 14.34 11.71
C ASN A 221 -4.80 14.85 10.32
N SER A 222 -4.68 16.17 10.19
CA SER A 222 -4.25 16.83 8.95
C SER A 222 -2.73 16.71 8.77
N LYS A 223 -2.26 15.56 8.26
CA LYS A 223 -0.89 15.35 7.79
C LYS A 223 -0.84 15.47 6.27
N GLY A 224 0.30 15.91 5.72
CA GLY A 224 0.49 16.02 4.27
C GLY A 224 0.21 14.72 3.52
N SER A 225 0.63 13.58 4.08
CA SER A 225 0.41 12.26 3.48
C SER A 225 -1.06 11.80 3.47
N LEU A 226 -1.94 12.46 4.25
CA LEU A 226 -3.37 12.17 4.35
C LEU A 226 -4.25 13.17 3.60
N LEU A 227 -3.63 14.15 2.92
CA LEU A 227 -4.34 15.21 2.21
C LEU A 227 -5.39 14.64 1.25
N PHE A 228 -5.00 13.64 0.45
CA PHE A 228 -5.87 13.05 -0.55
C PHE A 228 -7.09 12.33 0.08
N ILE A 229 -6.87 11.58 1.15
CA ILE A 229 -7.95 10.92 1.91
C ILE A 229 -8.95 11.94 2.47
N LYS A 230 -8.45 13.02 3.10
CA LYS A 230 -9.34 14.05 3.65
C LYS A 230 -10.11 14.80 2.57
N LEU A 231 -9.44 15.12 1.46
CA LEU A 231 -10.06 15.78 0.32
C LEU A 231 -11.19 14.92 -0.28
N LEU A 232 -10.93 13.62 -0.49
CA LEU A 232 -11.95 12.70 -0.98
C LEU A 232 -13.07 12.47 0.04
N GLY A 233 -12.77 12.37 1.33
CA GLY A 233 -13.80 12.27 2.37
C GLY A 233 -14.75 13.46 2.35
N LYS A 234 -14.21 14.69 2.17
CA LYS A 234 -15.03 15.88 1.99
C LYS A 234 -15.83 15.84 0.69
N TYR A 235 -15.22 15.40 -0.41
CA TYR A 235 -15.90 15.24 -1.70
C TYR A 235 -17.10 14.30 -1.59
N TYR A 236 -16.91 13.07 -1.12
CA TYR A 236 -17.99 12.09 -0.96
C TYR A 236 -19.07 12.61 0.00
N GLY A 237 -18.68 13.22 1.13
CA GLY A 237 -19.64 13.85 2.03
C GLY A 237 -20.52 14.89 1.34
N SER A 238 -19.93 15.75 0.51
CA SER A 238 -20.65 16.75 -0.28
C SER A 238 -21.52 16.12 -1.38
N VAL A 239 -21.06 15.03 -2.03
CA VAL A 239 -21.87 14.27 -2.99
C VAL A 239 -23.16 13.76 -2.35
N PHE A 240 -23.07 13.10 -1.20
CA PHE A 240 -24.25 12.58 -0.51
C PHE A 240 -25.21 13.66 0.01
N GLN A 241 -24.71 14.89 0.18
CA GLN A 241 -25.49 16.05 0.62
C GLN A 241 -26.05 16.87 -0.56
N ASN A 242 -25.77 16.49 -1.82
CA ASN A 242 -26.06 17.28 -3.02
C ASN A 242 -25.43 18.68 -3.01
N ASP A 243 -24.27 18.84 -2.37
CA ASP A 243 -23.51 20.08 -2.32
C ASP A 243 -22.59 20.21 -3.55
N ALA A 244 -23.20 20.62 -4.67
CA ALA A 244 -22.51 20.74 -5.95
C ALA A 244 -21.38 21.79 -5.94
N ALA A 245 -21.49 22.84 -5.13
CA ALA A 245 -20.49 23.91 -5.08
C ALA A 245 -19.15 23.36 -4.54
N THR A 246 -19.18 22.67 -3.40
CA THR A 246 -17.95 22.07 -2.85
C THR A 246 -17.38 20.99 -3.76
N CYS A 247 -18.23 20.16 -4.39
CA CYS A 247 -17.76 19.16 -5.35
C CYS A 247 -17.04 19.81 -6.54
N GLN A 248 -17.54 20.94 -7.05
CA GLN A 248 -16.91 21.69 -8.13
C GLN A 248 -15.57 22.29 -7.72
N GLU A 249 -15.48 22.86 -6.51
CA GLU A 249 -14.22 23.42 -6.00
C GLU A 249 -13.13 22.35 -5.88
N ILE A 250 -13.47 21.21 -5.27
CA ILE A 250 -12.52 20.09 -5.09
C ILE A 250 -12.07 19.54 -6.45
N THR A 251 -13.01 19.27 -7.36
CA THR A 251 -12.68 18.72 -8.68
C THR A 251 -11.87 19.70 -9.53
N LYS A 252 -12.12 21.01 -9.42
CA LYS A 252 -11.28 22.03 -10.05
C LYS A 252 -9.85 21.99 -9.52
N GLY A 253 -9.66 21.92 -8.20
CA GLY A 253 -8.33 21.79 -7.57
C GLY A 253 -7.58 20.55 -8.05
N LEU A 254 -8.25 19.40 -8.08
CA LEU A 254 -7.68 18.14 -8.59
C LEU A 254 -7.27 18.22 -10.06
N LYS A 255 -8.12 18.81 -10.92
CA LYS A 255 -7.79 19.01 -12.35
C LYS A 255 -6.58 19.92 -12.54
N LEU A 256 -6.50 21.02 -11.79
CA LEU A 256 -5.34 21.92 -11.82
C LEU A 256 -4.04 21.23 -11.38
N ALA A 257 -4.13 20.26 -10.47
CA ALA A 257 -3.01 19.44 -10.03
C ALA A 257 -2.67 18.26 -10.97
N GLY A 258 -3.35 18.14 -12.11
CA GLY A 258 -3.08 17.10 -13.11
C GLY A 258 -3.92 15.82 -12.99
N TYR A 259 -4.89 15.77 -12.07
CA TYR A 259 -5.71 14.57 -11.82
C TYR A 259 -7.00 14.51 -12.64
N SER A 260 -6.98 14.98 -13.90
CA SER A 260 -8.19 15.06 -14.72
C SER A 260 -8.83 13.70 -15.01
N ASP A 261 -8.01 12.68 -15.30
CA ASP A 261 -8.49 11.31 -15.56
C ASP A 261 -9.14 10.71 -14.33
N PHE A 262 -8.54 10.90 -13.15
CA PHE A 262 -9.11 10.46 -11.88
C PHE A 262 -10.45 11.13 -11.60
N VAL A 263 -10.54 12.45 -11.79
CA VAL A 263 -11.80 13.21 -11.60
C VAL A 263 -12.92 12.70 -12.51
N SER A 264 -12.60 12.21 -13.71
CA SER A 264 -13.61 11.64 -14.61
C SER A 264 -14.29 10.37 -14.07
N MET A 265 -13.65 9.70 -13.12
CA MET A 265 -14.14 8.47 -12.48
C MET A 265 -14.93 8.74 -11.19
N LEU A 266 -14.88 9.96 -10.65
CA LEU A 266 -15.56 10.29 -9.41
C LEU A 266 -17.10 10.36 -9.59
N PRO A 267 -17.87 10.01 -8.53
CA PRO A 267 -19.31 10.23 -8.47
C PRO A 267 -19.73 11.64 -8.83
N LYS A 268 -20.89 11.81 -9.47
CA LYS A 268 -21.42 13.13 -9.84
C LYS A 268 -22.61 13.50 -8.94
N VAL A 269 -22.74 14.80 -8.70
CA VAL A 269 -23.92 15.44 -8.11
C VAL A 269 -24.90 15.80 -9.23
#